data_AF-A0A1H0WWU4-F1
#
_entry.id   AF-A0A1H0WWU4-F1
#
_cell.length_a   1.000
_cell.length_b   1.000
_cell.length_c   1.000
_cell.angle_alpha   90.00
_cell.angle_beta   90.00
_cell.angle_gamma   90.00
#
_symmetry.space_group_name_H-M   'P 1'
#
loop_
_entity.id
_entity.type
_entity.pdbx_description
1 polymer ?
#
loop_
_entity_poly.entity_id
_entity_poly.type
_entity_poly.pdbx_seq_one_letter_code
_entity_poly.pdbx_strand_id
1 'polypeptide(L)' 'MEQVTLREIDPLSLPQVEPLEPAEIKRIRENAHVSQAVFARLLNTSLSTVQKWEIGQKKPAGTALKLLHLVQKRGVQFIA' A
#
# COMPACT_ATOMS: atom_id res chain seq x y z
N MET A 1 19.66 -15.09 -15.70
CA MET A 1 19.59 -13.70 -15.22
C MET A 1 20.54 -13.60 -14.05
N GLU A 2 21.43 -12.61 -14.04
CA GLU A 2 22.31 -12.36 -12.89
C GLU A 2 21.46 -11.93 -11.68
N GLN A 3 21.89 -12.34 -10.48
CA GLN A 3 21.19 -12.02 -9.24
C GLN A 3 21.56 -10.61 -8.81
N VAL A 4 20.57 -9.72 -8.73
CA VAL A 4 20.76 -8.41 -8.10
C VAL A 4 20.80 -8.58 -6.57
N THR A 5 21.87 -8.10 -5.95
CA THR A 5 22.07 -8.13 -4.49
C THR A 5 21.94 -6.73 -3.87
N LEU A 6 21.73 -6.65 -2.55
CA LEU A 6 21.77 -5.37 -1.84
C LEU A 6 23.12 -4.64 -1.93
N ARG A 7 24.20 -5.30 -2.36
CA ARG A 7 25.49 -4.65 -2.62
C ARG A 7 25.48 -3.82 -3.91
N GLU A 8 24.59 -4.16 -4.84
CA GLU A 8 24.46 -3.52 -6.14
C GLU A 8 23.36 -2.44 -6.15
N ILE A 9 22.53 -2.41 -5.10
CA ILE A 9 21.51 -1.39 -4.89
C ILE A 9 22.03 -0.45 -3.81
N ASP A 10 22.33 0.80 -4.17
CA ASP A 10 22.57 1.83 -3.17
C ASP A 10 21.26 2.10 -2.41
N PRO A 11 21.18 1.86 -1.09
CA PRO A 11 19.97 2.11 -0.31
C PRO A 11 19.48 3.57 -0.39
N LEU A 12 20.39 4.52 -0.62
CA LEU A 12 20.06 5.94 -0.81
C LEU A 12 19.50 6.25 -2.19
N SER A 13 19.69 5.35 -3.16
CA SER A 13 19.12 5.46 -4.52
C SER A 13 17.67 4.98 -4.61
N LEU A 14 17.19 4.23 -3.60
CA LEU A 14 15.81 3.75 -3.60
C LEU A 14 14.86 4.88 -3.24
N PRO A 15 13.80 5.12 -4.03
CA PRO A 15 12.83 6.14 -3.70
C PRO A 15 12.15 5.81 -2.37
N GLN A 16 12.15 6.77 -1.45
CA GLN A 16 11.39 6.66 -0.22
C GLN A 16 9.90 6.56 -0.54
N VAL A 17 9.20 5.72 0.23
CA VAL A 17 7.76 5.59 0.12
C VAL A 17 7.15 6.52 1.17
N GLU A 18 6.60 7.63 0.71
CA GLU A 18 6.01 8.65 1.59
C GLU A 18 4.87 8.08 2.43
N PRO A 19 4.67 8.54 3.68
CA PRO A 19 3.49 8.19 4.46
C PRO A 19 2.20 8.64 3.76
N LEU A 20 1.12 7.87 3.92
CA LEU A 20 -0.22 8.25 3.44
C LEU A 20 -1.09 8.70 4.61
N GLU A 21 -1.81 9.79 4.42
CA GLU A 21 -2.84 10.25 5.34
C GLU A 21 -4.10 9.38 5.27
N PRO A 22 -4.88 9.29 6.36
CA PRO A 22 -6.08 8.42 6.42
C PRO A 22 -7.07 8.67 5.27
N ALA A 23 -7.26 9.94 4.90
CA ALA A 23 -8.12 10.35 3.79
C ALA A 23 -7.58 9.93 2.42
N GLU A 24 -6.27 9.80 2.26
CA GLU A 24 -5.67 9.29 1.02
C GLU A 24 -5.90 7.79 0.87
N ILE A 25 -5.75 7.03 1.97
CA ILE A 25 -6.01 5.58 1.97
C ILE A 25 -7.47 5.30 1.61
N LYS A 26 -8.40 6.06 2.19
CA LYS A 26 -9.82 6.00 1.86
C LYS A 26 -10.07 6.29 0.38
N ARG A 27 -9.45 7.35 -0.18
CA ARG A 27 -9.56 7.69 -1.60
C ARG A 27 -8.99 6.61 -2.52
N ILE A 28 -7.86 5.99 -2.17
CA ILE A 28 -7.29 4.88 -2.94
C ILE A 28 -8.31 3.74 -3.06
N ARG A 29 -8.95 3.36 -1.95
CA ARG A 29 -9.99 2.33 -1.94
C ARG A 29 -11.22 2.72 -2.77
N GLU A 30 -11.68 3.95 -2.61
CA GLU A 30 -12.89 4.45 -3.31
C GLU A 30 -12.67 4.54 -4.81
N ASN A 31 -11.49 4.98 -5.26
CA ASN A 31 -11.09 4.98 -6.66
C ASN A 31 -10.96 3.56 -7.24
N ALA A 32 -10.69 2.56 -6.39
CA ALA A 32 -10.71 1.16 -6.77
C ALA A 32 -12.13 0.55 -6.80
N HIS A 33 -13.18 1.32 -6.45
CA HIS A 33 -14.58 0.90 -6.44
C HIS A 33 -14.88 -0.37 -5.62
N VAL A 34 -14.19 -0.53 -4.49
CA VAL A 34 -14.35 -1.70 -3.60
C VAL A 34 -14.72 -1.31 -2.17
N SER A 35 -15.40 -2.23 -1.48
CA SER A 35 -15.69 -2.10 -0.04
C SER A 35 -14.41 -2.25 0.79
N GLN A 36 -14.44 -1.80 2.05
CA GLN A 36 -13.30 -1.98 2.98
C GLN A 36 -12.92 -3.46 3.15
N ALA A 37 -13.91 -4.36 3.17
CA ALA A 37 -13.67 -5.80 3.33
C ALA A 37 -13.00 -6.42 2.09
N VAL A 38 -13.46 -6.04 0.89
CA VAL A 38 -12.84 -6.49 -0.36
C VAL A 38 -11.42 -5.92 -0.48
N PHE A 39 -11.23 -4.64 -0.15
CA PHE A 39 -9.91 -4.01 -0.17
C PHE A 39 -8.93 -4.66 0.80
N ALA A 40 -9.39 -5.01 2.01
CA ALA A 40 -8.60 -5.75 2.98
C ALA A 40 -8.18 -7.12 2.45
N ARG A 41 -9.09 -7.84 1.78
CA ARG A 41 -8.80 -9.15 1.18
C ARG A 41 -7.75 -9.04 0.08
N LEU A 42 -7.86 -8.03 -0.80
CA LEU A 42 -6.90 -7.75 -1.88
C LEU A 42 -5.51 -7.40 -1.32
N LEU A 43 -5.44 -6.59 -0.27
CA LEU A 43 -4.19 -6.24 0.40
C LEU A 43 -3.64 -7.32 1.35
N ASN A 44 -4.28 -8.49 1.39
CA ASN A 44 -3.96 -9.59 2.31
C ASN A 44 -3.81 -9.12 3.77
N THR A 45 -4.77 -8.32 4.24
CA THR A 45 -4.82 -7.80 5.61
C THR A 45 -6.23 -7.95 6.20
N SER A 46 -6.39 -7.63 7.49
CA SER A 46 -7.69 -7.70 8.14
C SER A 46 -8.55 -6.46 7.82
N LEU A 47 -9.88 -6.62 7.83
CA LEU A 47 -10.81 -5.49 7.74
C LEU A 47 -10.52 -4.44 8.84
N SER A 48 -10.26 -4.87 10.07
CA SER A 48 -9.94 -3.98 11.19
C SER A 48 -8.68 -3.15 10.91
N THR A 49 -7.71 -3.71 10.20
CA THR A 49 -6.50 -2.98 9.79
C THR A 49 -6.85 -1.84 8.83
N VAL A 50 -7.61 -2.11 7.76
CA VAL A 50 -8.04 -1.09 6.79
C VAL A 50 -8.87 0.00 7.47
N GLN A 51 -9.81 -0.38 8.33
CA GLN A 51 -10.61 0.58 9.10
C GLN A 51 -9.73 1.50 9.95
N LYS A 52 -8.78 0.93 10.69
CA LYS A 52 -7.85 1.70 11.54
C LYS A 52 -6.94 2.63 10.72
N TRP A 53 -6.58 2.24 9.50
CA TRP A 53 -5.85 3.10 8.58
C TRP A 53 -6.70 4.28 8.10
N GLU A 54 -7.93 4.03 7.65
CA GLU A 54 -8.81 5.09 7.11
C GLU A 54 -9.28 6.11 8.15
N ILE A 55 -9.21 5.77 9.44
CA ILE A 55 -9.52 6.70 10.56
C ILE A 55 -8.28 7.22 11.29
N GLY A 56 -7.07 6.84 10.87
CA GLY A 56 -5.81 7.31 11.46
C GLY A 56 -5.42 6.73 12.81
N GLN A 57 -6.11 5.68 13.30
CA GLN A 57 -5.72 4.96 14.51
C GLN A 57 -4.46 4.09 14.32
N LYS A 58 -4.17 3.69 13.09
CA LYS A 58 -2.91 3.03 12.70
C LYS A 58 -2.40 3.61 11.40
N LYS A 59 -1.09 3.54 11.20
CA LYS A 59 -0.44 3.91 9.93
C LYS A 59 0.05 2.65 9.20
N PRO A 60 -0.15 2.53 7.88
CA PRO A 60 0.51 1.48 7.10
C PRO A 60 2.03 1.73 7.10
N ALA A 61 2.82 0.66 7.10
CA ALA A 61 4.27 0.71 7.06
C ALA A 61 4.83 -0.39 6.15
N GLY A 62 6.10 -0.24 5.76
CA GLY A 62 6.81 -1.24 4.95
C GLY A 62 6.04 -1.65 3.70
N THR A 63 5.84 -2.96 3.53
CA THR A 63 5.17 -3.53 2.35
C THR A 63 3.74 -3.02 2.17
N ALA A 64 2.97 -2.83 3.25
CA ALA A 64 1.60 -2.35 3.15
C ALA A 64 1.55 -0.93 2.56
N LEU A 65 2.44 -0.04 3.01
CA LEU A 65 2.55 1.32 2.46
C LEU A 65 2.97 1.30 0.99
N LYS A 66 3.90 0.42 0.63
CA LYS A 66 4.37 0.25 -0.76
C LYS A 66 3.26 -0.29 -1.68
N LEU A 67 2.44 -1.22 -1.21
CA LEU A 67 1.29 -1.74 -1.96
C LEU A 67 0.21 -0.67 -2.14
N LEU A 68 -0.10 0.13 -1.12
CA LEU A 68 -1.05 1.24 -1.26
C LEU A 68 -0.59 2.24 -2.34
N HIS A 69 0.70 2.56 -2.40
CA HIS A 69 1.26 3.38 -3.49
C HIS A 69 1.16 2.71 -4.86
N LEU A 70 1.36 1.38 -4.92
CA LEU A 70 1.21 0.64 -6.17
C LEU A 70 -0.23 0.73 -6.68
N VAL A 71 -1.21 0.53 -5.80
CA VAL A 71 -2.64 0.68 -6.13
C VAL A 71 -2.96 2.10 -6.54
N GLN A 72 -2.48 3.10 -5.80
CA GLN A 72 -2.69 4.52 -6.13
C GLN A 72 -2.15 4.88 -7.52
N LYS A 73 -0.98 4.35 -7.89
CA LYS A 73 -0.29 4.70 -9.16
C LYS A 73 -0.74 3.86 -10.35
N ARG A 74 -1.11 2.59 -10.15
CA ARG A 74 -1.34 1.63 -11.24
C ARG A 74 -2.71 0.96 -11.22
N GLY A 75 -3.45 1.07 -10.12
CA GLY A 75 -4.75 0.44 -9.93
C GLY A 75 -4.70 -0.86 -9.14
N VAL A 76 -5.87 -1.27 -8.64
CA VAL A 76 -6.03 -2.39 -7.71
C VAL A 76 -5.81 -3.76 -8.35
N GLN A 77 -5.94 -3.86 -9.67
CA GLN A 77 -5.74 -5.10 -10.43
C GLN A 77 -4.30 -5.65 -10.35
N PHE A 78 -3.32 -4.84 -9.97
CA PHE A 78 -1.93 -5.27 -9.80
C PHE A 78 -1.67 -5.99 -8.46
N ILE A 79 -2.66 -6.03 -7.58
CA ILE A 79 -2.60 -6.72 -6.28
C ILE A 79 -3.77 -7.70 -6.08
N ALA A 80 -4.58 -7.91 -7.12
CA ALA A 80 -5.75 -8.78 -7.09
C ALA A 80 -5.40 -10.24 -7.39
#